data_AF-A0AAJ1K723-F1
#
_entry.id   AF-A0AAJ1K723-F1
#
_cell.length_a   1.000
_cell.length_b   1.000
_cell.length_c   1.000
_cell.angle_alpha   90.00
_cell.angle_beta   90.00
_cell.angle_gamma   90.00
#
_symmetry.space_group_name_H-M   'P 1'
#
loop_
_entity.id
_entity.type
_entity.pdbx_description
1 polymer ?
#
loop_
_entity_poly.entity_id
_entity_poly.type
_entity_poly.pdbx_seq_one_letter_code
_entity_poly.pdbx_strand_id
1 'polypeptide(L)'
;MYIETLRNKLKKDCKGKAMVRNAGLGHFYIYLASSDDIFTARSSVLEVNEVCGTKAKYNGRTEHIDGRLYNYCIHGWDANQKSS
;
A
#
# COMPACT_ATOMS: atom_id res chain seq x y z
N MET A 1 -7.04 3.55 -11.54
CA MET A 1 -5.94 4.55 -11.53
C MET A 1 -5.10 4.44 -10.26
N TYR A 2 -5.59 4.83 -9.07
CA TYR A 2 -4.77 4.87 -7.83
C TYR A 2 -3.98 3.58 -7.52
N ILE A 3 -4.66 2.41 -7.45
CA ILE A 3 -4.02 1.13 -7.12
C ILE A 3 -2.93 0.75 -8.13
N GLU A 4 -3.13 1.06 -9.40
CA GLU A 4 -2.14 0.75 -10.45
C GLU A 4 -0.91 1.65 -10.32
N THR A 5 -1.11 2.95 -10.10
CA THR A 5 -0.03 3.90 -9.80
C THR A 5 0.75 3.45 -8.56
N LEU A 6 0.04 3.04 -7.50
CA LEU A 6 0.65 2.55 -6.27
C LEU A 6 1.46 1.28 -6.48
N ARG A 7 0.94 0.32 -7.26
CA ARG A 7 1.69 -0.91 -7.64
C ARG A 7 2.99 -0.57 -8.34
N ASN A 8 2.95 0.31 -9.34
CA ASN A 8 4.13 0.68 -10.12
C ASN A 8 5.16 1.41 -9.25
N LYS A 9 4.70 2.32 -8.40
CA LYS A 9 5.55 3.05 -7.45
C LYS A 9 6.24 2.11 -6.46
N LEU A 10 5.49 1.23 -5.81
CA LEU A 10 6.06 0.28 -4.83
C LEU A 10 6.95 -0.78 -5.48
N LYS A 11 6.65 -1.21 -6.72
CA LYS A 11 7.55 -2.09 -7.48
C LYS A 11 8.91 -1.44 -7.69
N LYS A 12 8.96 -0.13 -7.93
CA LYS A 12 10.19 0.64 -8.08
C LYS A 12 10.88 0.86 -6.72
N ASP A 13 10.17 1.45 -5.77
CA ASP A 13 10.75 1.95 -4.51
C ASP A 13 11.17 0.81 -3.58
N CYS A 14 10.39 -0.28 -3.54
CA CYS A 14 10.70 -1.49 -2.76
C CYS A 14 11.43 -2.56 -3.59
N LYS A 15 12.00 -2.22 -4.76
CA LYS A 15 12.80 -3.14 -5.61
C LYS A 15 12.08 -4.47 -5.93
N GLY A 16 10.77 -4.41 -6.18
CA GLY A 16 9.94 -5.58 -6.47
C GLY A 16 9.56 -6.43 -5.25
N LYS A 17 9.94 -6.04 -4.03
CA LYS A 17 9.67 -6.77 -2.78
C LYS A 17 8.34 -6.38 -2.12
N ALA A 18 7.50 -5.64 -2.84
CA ALA A 18 6.19 -5.22 -2.39
C ALA A 18 5.09 -5.69 -3.34
N MET A 19 3.94 -6.07 -2.80
CA MET A 19 2.74 -6.41 -3.55
C MET A 19 1.54 -5.63 -3.03
N VAL A 20 0.73 -5.09 -3.95
CA VAL A 20 -0.51 -4.38 -3.59
C VAL A 20 -1.72 -5.18 -4.01
N ARG A 21 -2.56 -5.55 -3.04
CA ARG A 21 -3.84 -6.21 -3.26
C ARG A 21 -4.97 -5.21 -3.05
N ASN A 22 -5.83 -5.07 -4.06
CA ASN A 22 -7.09 -4.34 -3.92
C ASN A 22 -8.11 -5.24 -3.22
N ALA A 23 -8.68 -4.78 -2.12
CA ALA A 23 -9.70 -5.49 -1.36
C ALA A 23 -11.13 -5.03 -1.72
N GLY A 24 -11.25 -4.00 -2.57
CA GLY A 24 -12.54 -3.37 -2.91
C GLY A 24 -12.97 -2.34 -1.87
N LEU A 25 -14.01 -1.56 -2.19
CA LEU A 25 -14.59 -0.54 -1.31
C LEU A 25 -13.57 0.49 -0.76
N GLY A 26 -12.58 0.85 -1.58
CA GLY A 26 -11.50 1.76 -1.18
C GLY A 26 -10.43 1.11 -0.30
N HIS A 27 -10.55 -0.16 0.07
CA HIS A 27 -9.56 -0.87 0.88
C HIS A 27 -8.47 -1.54 0.02
N PHE A 28 -7.24 -1.52 0.52
CA PHE A 28 -6.12 -2.22 -0.08
C PHE A 28 -5.11 -2.70 0.97
N TYR A 29 -4.34 -3.71 0.59
CA TYR A 29 -3.25 -4.26 1.40
C TYR A 29 -1.94 -4.09 0.65
N ILE A 30 -0.88 -3.72 1.39
CA ILE A 30 0.49 -3.74 0.90
C ILE A 30 1.23 -4.84 1.66
N TYR A 31 1.67 -5.86 0.94
CA TYR A 31 2.49 -6.94 1.46
C TYR A 31 3.96 -6.63 1.20
N LEU A 32 4.82 -6.82 2.21
CA LEU A 32 6.24 -6.50 2.17
C LEU A 32 7.07 -7.69 2.61
N ALA A 33 8.20 -7.93 1.93
CA ALA A 33 9.13 -8.99 2.29
C ALA A 33 10.00 -8.64 3.51
N SER A 34 10.37 -7.37 3.68
CA SER A 34 11.21 -6.89 4.79
C SER A 34 10.51 -5.79 5.59
N SER A 35 10.85 -5.69 6.88
CA SER A 35 10.47 -4.55 7.73
C SER A 35 11.07 -3.23 7.24
N ASP A 36 12.23 -3.29 6.58
CA ASP A 36 12.93 -2.10 6.08
C ASP A 36 12.10 -1.36 5.01
N ASP A 37 11.25 -2.09 4.29
CA ASP A 37 10.41 -1.55 3.23
C ASP A 37 9.15 -0.84 3.79
N ILE A 38 8.86 -0.95 5.10
CA ILE A 38 7.65 -0.37 5.72
C ILE A 38 7.63 1.16 5.58
N PHE A 39 8.74 1.83 5.90
CA PHE A 39 8.82 3.29 5.83
C PHE A 39 8.69 3.77 4.38
N THR A 40 9.42 3.12 3.46
CA THR A 40 9.33 3.39 2.03
C THR A 40 7.91 3.23 1.51
N ALA A 41 7.25 2.12 1.84
CA ALA A 41 5.88 1.86 1.41
C ALA A 41 4.90 2.92 1.92
N ARG A 42 5.08 3.36 3.17
CA ARG A 42 4.31 4.45 3.76
C ARG A 42 4.51 5.77 3.01
N SER A 43 5.75 6.14 2.72
CA SER A 43 6.09 7.34 1.94
C SER A 43 5.51 7.29 0.52
N SER A 44 5.65 6.16 -0.18
CA SER A 44 5.16 6.00 -1.54
C SER A 44 3.65 6.24 -1.65
N VAL A 45 2.84 5.84 -0.67
CA VAL A 45 1.40 6.14 -0.66
C VAL A 45 1.11 7.63 -0.48
N LEU A 46 1.91 8.34 0.32
CA LEU A 46 1.76 9.78 0.48
C LEU A 46 2.05 10.48 -0.85
N GLU A 47 3.12 10.10 -1.53
CA GLU A 47 3.45 10.62 -2.86
C GLU A 47 2.36 10.30 -3.89
N VAL A 48 1.83 9.06 -3.89
CA VAL A 48 0.76 8.67 -4.82
C VAL A 48 -0.55 9.39 -4.49
N ASN A 49 -0.81 9.69 -3.22
CA ASN A 49 -1.95 10.50 -2.81
C ASN A 49 -1.89 11.91 -3.40
N GLU A 50 -0.73 12.56 -3.36
CA GLU A 50 -0.53 13.88 -3.96
C GLU A 50 -0.75 13.83 -5.49
N VAL A 51 -0.17 12.84 -6.17
CA VAL A 51 -0.29 12.69 -7.62
C VAL A 51 -1.74 12.40 -8.06
N CYS A 52 -2.47 11.58 -7.29
CA CYS A 52 -3.81 11.15 -7.66
C CYS A 52 -4.93 12.01 -7.04
N GLY A 53 -4.60 13.00 -6.21
CA GLY A 53 -5.58 13.79 -5.47
C GLY A 53 -6.41 12.99 -4.46
N THR A 54 -5.88 11.85 -3.97
CA THR A 54 -6.56 10.97 -3.02
C THR A 54 -6.11 11.24 -1.58
N LYS A 55 -6.85 10.70 -0.61
CA LYS A 55 -6.53 10.81 0.82
C LYS A 55 -6.49 9.44 1.47
N ALA A 56 -5.80 8.49 0.83
CA ALA A 56 -5.66 7.15 1.40
C ALA A 56 -4.91 7.22 2.73
N LYS A 57 -5.47 6.54 3.74
CA LYS A 57 -4.95 6.48 5.10
C LYS A 57 -4.57 5.05 5.45
N TYR A 58 -3.72 4.95 6.46
CA TYR A 58 -3.39 3.69 7.11
C TYR A 58 -4.16 3.59 8.42
N ASN A 59 -4.53 2.38 8.82
CA ASN A 59 -5.09 2.13 10.15
C ASN A 59 -4.03 2.19 11.27
N GLY A 60 -2.81 2.64 10.96
CA GLY A 60 -1.69 2.78 11.88
C GLY A 60 -0.98 1.48 12.23
N ARG A 61 -1.45 0.32 11.74
CA ARG A 61 -0.87 -0.98 12.07
C ARG A 61 -0.14 -1.57 10.87
N THR A 62 1.02 -2.15 11.15
CA THR A 62 1.68 -3.11 10.28
C THR A 62 1.60 -4.45 10.99
N GLU A 63 1.03 -5.45 10.33
CA GLU A 63 0.94 -6.80 10.86
C GLU A 63 2.16 -7.62 10.41
N HIS A 64 2.74 -8.39 11.32
CA HIS A 64 3.63 -9.47 10.94
C HIS A 64 2.77 -10.68 10.58
N ILE A 65 2.91 -11.20 9.36
CA ILE A 65 2.09 -12.28 8.81
C ILE A 65 2.89 -13.55 8.53
N ASP A 66 4.22 -13.55 8.80
CA ASP A 66 5.13 -14.71 8.71
C ASP A 66 4.92 -15.57 7.45
N GLY A 67 4.69 -14.91 6.32
CA GLY A 67 4.39 -15.58 5.06
C GLY A 67 5.65 -16.01 4.31
N ARG A 68 5.52 -17.01 3.44
CA ARG A 68 6.65 -17.58 2.67
C ARG A 68 7.40 -16.55 1.80
N LEU A 69 6.70 -15.54 1.29
CA LEU A 69 7.25 -14.50 0.40
C LEU A 69 7.14 -13.08 0.99
N TYR A 70 6.15 -12.85 1.84
CA TYR A 70 5.88 -11.57 2.46
C TYR A 70 5.70 -11.76 3.96
N ASN A 71 6.44 -11.01 4.74
CA ASN A 71 6.45 -11.11 6.21
C ASN A 71 5.59 -10.03 6.85
N TYR A 72 5.29 -8.94 6.15
CA TYR A 72 4.54 -7.81 6.71
C TYR A 72 3.36 -7.40 5.84
N CYS A 73 2.29 -6.91 6.47
CA CYS A 73 1.09 -6.40 5.83
C CYS A 73 0.73 -5.00 6.36
N ILE A 74 0.53 -4.05 5.47
CA ILE A 74 0.00 -2.72 5.78
C ILE A 74 -1.40 -2.60 5.21
N HIS A 75 -2.34 -2.11 6.03
CA HIS A 75 -3.73 -1.92 5.65
C HIS A 75 -3.97 -0.46 5.28
N GLY A 76 -4.43 -0.23 4.06
CA GLY A 76 -4.78 1.09 3.54
C GLY A 76 -6.26 1.20 3.20
N TRP A 77 -6.81 2.39 3.37
CA TRP A 77 -8.15 2.76 2.90
C TRP A 77 -8.13 4.15 2.26
N ASP A 78 -8.54 4.23 0.99
CA ASP A 78 -8.96 5.46 0.33
C ASP A 78 -10.37 5.93 0.78
N ALA A 79 -10.39 6.96 1.64
CA ALA A 79 -11.61 7.55 2.17
C ALA A 79 -12.47 8.28 1.11
N ASN A 80 -11.98 8.46 -0.12
CA ASN A 80 -12.67 9.21 -1.17
C ASN A 80 -13.49 8.33 -2.13
N GLN A 81 -13.51 7.00 -1.99
CA GLN A 81 -14.49 6.19 -2.73
C GLN A 81 -15.89 6.43 -2.15
N LYS A 82 -16.61 7.41 -2.72
CA LYS A 82 -18.07 7.42 -2.64
C LYS A 82 -18.53 6.04 -3.12
N SER A 83 -19.19 5.30 -2.22
CA SER A 83 -20.00 4.14 -2.57
C SER A 83 -20.84 4.51 -3.77
N SER A 84 -20.58 3.81 -4.88
CA SER A 84 -21.31 3.94 -6.14
C SER A 84 -22.78 3.63 -5.93
#